data_AF-A0A4C1Y6K8-F1
#
_entry.id   AF-A0A4C1Y6K8-F1
#
_cell.length_a   1.000
_cell.length_b   1.000
_cell.length_c   1.000
_cell.angle_alpha   90.00
_cell.angle_beta   90.00
_cell.angle_gamma   90.00
#
_symmetry.space_group_name_H-M   'P 1'
#
loop_
_entity.id
_entity.type
_entity.pdbx_description
1 polymer ?
#
loop_
_entity_poly.entity_id
_entity_poly.type
_entity_poly.pdbx_seq_one_letter_code
_entity_poly.pdbx_strand_id
1 'polypeptide(L)'
;MNVKESLKLLFDRPSEPLITPKGDQRALFHLTEQFLTEEYANNGIELNNRFGNDASVVIPLKNLSQVPDLTISRQLPKDADFSLFLPRHQEMASEVINVLLQVPENQLDDFLSTCVFSRANLNPQLFNYCYSVALMHR
;
A
#
# COMPACT_ATOMS: atom_id res chain seq x y z
N MET A 1 16.11 -0.61 8.55
CA MET A 1 15.74 -1.15 7.22
C MET A 1 15.72 0.02 6.23
N ASN A 2 16.20 -0.16 5.00
CA ASN A 2 16.17 0.92 3.99
C ASN A 2 14.84 0.88 3.21
N VAL A 3 14.51 1.96 2.49
CA VAL A 3 13.25 2.08 1.75
C VAL A 3 13.07 0.99 0.69
N LYS A 4 14.15 0.59 0.01
CA LYS A 4 14.10 -0.46 -1.02
C LYS A 4 13.72 -1.82 -0.43
N GLU A 5 14.19 -2.15 0.77
CA GLU A 5 13.75 -3.35 1.49
C GLU A 5 12.30 -3.22 1.97
N SER A 6 11.89 -2.04 2.46
CA SER A 6 10.49 -1.79 2.84
C SER A 6 9.53 -1.98 1.66
N LEU A 7 9.92 -1.58 0.46
CA LEU A 7 9.16 -1.79 -0.77
C LEU A 7 8.93 -3.29 -1.07
N LYS A 8 9.91 -4.16 -0.83
CA LYS A 8 9.74 -5.60 -1.04
C LYS A 8 8.69 -6.21 -0.10
N LEU A 9 8.60 -5.72 1.13
CA LEU A 9 7.60 -6.18 2.11
C LEU A 9 6.16 -5.89 1.68
N LEU A 10 5.94 -5.01 0.70
CA LEU A 10 4.60 -4.73 0.19
C LEU A 10 4.00 -5.89 -0.62
N PHE A 11 4.82 -6.85 -1.07
CA PHE A 11 4.36 -8.10 -1.69
C PHE A 11 4.00 -9.18 -0.68
N ASP A 12 4.48 -9.07 0.56
CA ASP A 12 4.26 -10.09 1.59
C ASP A 12 2.79 -10.10 2.02
N ARG A 13 2.20 -11.30 1.99
CA ARG A 13 0.81 -11.60 2.40
C ARG A 13 -0.19 -10.54 1.91
N PRO A 14 -0.52 -10.54 0.61
CA PRO A 14 -1.26 -9.44 -0.03
C PRO A 14 -2.59 -9.10 0.64
N SER A 15 -3.31 -10.12 1.13
CA SER A 15 -4.62 -9.96 1.78
C SER A 15 -4.54 -9.65 3.29
N GLU A 16 -3.36 -9.72 3.91
CA GLU A 16 -3.21 -9.28 5.30
C GLU A 16 -3.10 -7.75 5.37
N PRO A 17 -3.80 -7.10 6.33
CA PRO A 17 -3.72 -5.66 6.51
C PRO A 17 -2.31 -5.21 6.91
N LEU A 18 -1.95 -3.98 6.59
CA LEU A 18 -0.65 -3.39 6.97
C LEU A 18 -0.54 -3.03 8.46
N ILE A 19 -1.62 -3.25 9.23
CA ILE A 19 -1.63 -3.12 10.69
C ILE A 19 -0.74 -4.18 11.34
N THR A 20 -0.57 -5.35 10.71
CA THR A 20 0.26 -6.45 11.22
C THR A 20 1.69 -6.42 10.63
N PRO A 21 2.69 -6.97 11.34
CA PRO A 21 4.06 -7.06 10.83
C PRO A 21 4.15 -7.88 9.53
N LYS A 22 5.19 -7.60 8.72
CA LYS A 22 5.46 -8.23 7.42
C LYS A 22 6.86 -8.82 7.36
N GLY A 23 6.99 -9.87 6.54
CA GLY A 23 8.21 -10.63 6.32
C GLY A 23 8.73 -11.35 7.56
N ASP A 24 9.82 -12.11 7.37
CA ASP A 24 10.40 -12.95 8.42
C ASP A 24 10.98 -12.15 9.58
N GLN A 25 11.38 -10.90 9.32
CA GLN A 25 11.92 -9.98 10.32
C GLN A 25 10.82 -9.26 11.13
N ARG A 26 9.54 -9.63 10.97
CA ARG A 26 8.42 -8.99 11.68
C ARG A 26 8.50 -7.46 11.61
N ALA A 27 8.70 -6.93 10.42
CA ALA A 27 8.82 -5.49 10.19
C ALA A 27 7.43 -4.85 10.14
N LEU A 28 7.20 -3.81 10.94
CA LEU A 28 5.91 -3.13 11.03
C LEU A 28 5.96 -1.77 10.34
N PHE A 29 4.99 -1.48 9.47
CA PHE A 29 4.76 -0.12 9.00
C PHE A 29 4.02 0.68 10.08
N HIS A 30 4.62 1.79 10.52
CA HIS A 30 4.00 2.66 11.52
C HIS A 30 2.92 3.51 10.87
N LEU A 31 1.66 3.12 11.07
CA LEU A 31 0.51 3.73 10.44
C LEU A 31 0.05 4.96 11.22
N THR A 32 -0.23 6.04 10.49
CA THR A 32 -1.01 7.19 10.98
C THR A 32 -2.46 7.09 10.48
N GLU A 33 -3.34 7.99 10.94
CA GLU A 33 -4.76 8.00 10.56
C GLU A 33 -4.97 8.02 9.04
N GLN A 34 -4.09 8.69 8.29
CA GLN A 34 -4.16 8.78 6.84
C GLN A 34 -4.02 7.42 6.12
N PHE A 35 -3.37 6.44 6.76
CA PHE A 35 -3.12 5.11 6.18
C PHE A 35 -4.10 4.05 6.66
N LEU A 36 -5.07 4.41 7.52
CA LEU A 36 -6.11 3.51 7.96
C LEU A 36 -7.24 3.43 6.94
N THR A 37 -7.84 2.25 6.84
CA THR A 37 -9.09 2.05 6.12
C THR A 37 -10.27 2.29 7.06
N GLU A 38 -11.45 2.50 6.50
CA GLU A 38 -12.69 2.72 7.26
C GLU A 38 -12.96 1.62 8.30
N GLU A 39 -12.71 0.36 7.95
CA GLU A 39 -12.81 -0.81 8.84
C GLU A 39 -12.02 -0.65 10.15
N TYR A 40 -10.87 0.03 10.10
CA TYR A 40 -9.95 0.20 11.22
C TYR A 40 -9.91 1.64 11.73
N ALA A 41 -10.87 2.50 11.36
CA ALA A 41 -10.84 3.92 11.74
C ALA A 41 -10.81 4.13 13.27
N ASN A 42 -11.49 3.28 14.04
CA ASN A 42 -11.63 3.45 15.49
C ASN A 42 -10.52 2.80 16.32
N ASN A 43 -9.89 1.74 15.82
CA ASN A 43 -8.96 0.91 16.59
C ASN A 43 -7.64 0.60 15.86
N GLY A 44 -7.47 1.05 14.61
CA GLY A 44 -6.33 0.71 13.77
C GLY A 44 -5.00 1.20 14.32
N ILE A 45 -4.96 2.42 14.87
CA ILE A 45 -3.75 2.96 15.52
C ILE A 45 -3.39 2.16 16.77
N GLU A 46 -4.38 1.85 17.63
CA GLU A 46 -4.15 1.07 18.84
C GLU A 46 -3.63 -0.33 18.51
N LEU A 47 -4.22 -1.01 17.52
CA LEU A 47 -3.78 -2.31 17.04
C LEU A 47 -2.37 -2.24 16.46
N ASN A 48 -2.07 -1.25 15.61
CA ASN A 48 -0.74 -1.09 15.01
C ASN A 48 0.33 -0.83 16.08
N ASN A 49 0.04 0.00 17.08
CA ASN A 49 0.94 0.24 18.21
C ASN A 49 1.17 -1.04 19.03
N ARG A 50 0.12 -1.83 19.28
CA ARG A 50 0.25 -3.11 19.98
C ARG A 50 1.17 -4.08 19.23
N PHE A 51 1.01 -4.21 17.92
CA PHE A 51 1.93 -5.02 17.11
C PHE A 51 3.35 -4.43 17.03
N GLY A 52 3.48 -3.11 17.18
CA GLY A 52 4.77 -2.40 17.14
C GLY A 52 5.65 -2.68 18.35
N ASN A 53 5.04 -2.85 19.52
CA ASN A 53 5.77 -3.21 20.74
C ASN A 53 6.50 -4.56 20.62
N ASP A 54 5.97 -5.47 19.80
CA ASP A 54 6.53 -6.81 19.55
C ASP A 54 7.22 -6.92 18.18
N ALA A 55 7.37 -5.81 17.44
CA ALA A 55 8.00 -5.80 16.12
C ALA A 55 9.52 -5.70 16.25
N SER A 56 10.27 -6.44 15.42
CA SER A 56 11.73 -6.35 15.45
C SER A 56 12.25 -5.11 14.71
N VAL A 57 11.46 -4.58 13.77
CA VAL A 57 11.77 -3.37 13.01
C VAL A 57 10.49 -2.56 12.83
N VAL A 58 10.57 -1.25 13.04
CA VAL A 58 9.48 -0.31 12.74
C VAL A 58 9.91 0.57 11.56
N ILE A 59 9.04 0.65 10.54
CA ILE A 59 9.23 1.40 9.31
C ILE A 59 8.38 2.67 9.42
N PRO A 60 9.00 3.86 9.62
CA PRO A 60 8.25 5.11 9.63
C PRO A 60 7.72 5.43 8.24
N LEU A 61 6.55 6.07 8.19
CA LEU A 61 5.94 6.55 6.95
C LEU A 61 5.95 8.07 6.92
N LYS A 62 6.30 8.63 5.75
CA LYS A 62 6.15 10.06 5.50
C LYS A 62 4.66 10.37 5.29
N ASN A 63 4.14 11.41 5.92
CA ASN A 63 2.76 11.82 5.71
C ASN A 63 2.57 12.31 4.26
N LEU A 64 1.51 11.90 3.59
CA LEU A 64 1.24 12.30 2.22
C LEU A 64 0.76 13.76 2.20
N SER A 65 1.48 14.61 1.45
CA SER A 65 1.07 16.00 1.23
C SER A 65 -0.25 16.10 0.47
N GLN A 66 -0.52 15.13 -0.42
CA GLN A 66 -1.77 14.98 -1.13
C GLN A 66 -2.18 13.51 -1.11
N VAL A 67 -3.41 13.23 -0.69
CA VAL A 67 -3.95 11.87 -0.69
C VAL A 67 -4.18 11.44 -2.15
N PRO A 68 -3.67 10.27 -2.59
CA PRO A 68 -3.91 9.76 -3.93
C PRO A 68 -5.39 9.57 -4.22
N ASP A 69 -5.84 10.09 -5.36
CA ASP A 69 -7.18 9.81 -5.87
C ASP A 69 -7.20 8.41 -6.50
N LEU A 70 -8.04 7.55 -5.93
CA LEU A 70 -8.21 6.15 -6.31
C LEU A 70 -9.70 5.84 -6.52
N THR A 71 -10.48 6.83 -6.92
CA THR A 71 -11.94 6.75 -6.99
C THR A 71 -12.42 5.63 -7.91
N ILE A 72 -11.72 5.37 -9.01
CA ILE A 72 -12.11 4.35 -9.98
C ILE A 72 -11.68 2.96 -9.50
N SER A 73 -10.46 2.82 -9.03
CA SER A 73 -9.83 1.55 -8.59
C SER A 73 -10.36 1.02 -7.27
N ARG A 74 -10.83 1.88 -6.36
CA ARG A 74 -11.50 1.49 -5.10
C ARG A 74 -12.84 0.78 -5.30
N GLN A 75 -13.42 0.87 -6.50
CA GLN A 75 -14.70 0.21 -6.79
C GLN A 75 -14.55 -1.31 -6.93
N LEU A 76 -13.34 -1.84 -7.13
CA LEU A 76 -13.09 -3.28 -7.15
C LEU A 76 -13.01 -3.80 -5.71
N PRO A 77 -13.91 -4.70 -5.27
CA PRO A 77 -13.86 -5.27 -3.92
C PRO A 77 -12.53 -5.96 -3.63
N LYS A 78 -12.12 -5.97 -2.36
CA LYS A 78 -10.85 -6.57 -1.93
C LYS A 78 -10.80 -8.10 -2.09
N ASP A 79 -11.97 -8.74 -2.12
CA ASP A 79 -12.17 -10.18 -2.25
C ASP A 79 -12.52 -10.61 -3.69
N ALA A 80 -12.64 -9.68 -4.63
CA ALA A 80 -12.91 -9.98 -6.03
C ALA A 80 -11.63 -10.37 -6.81
N ASP A 81 -11.80 -11.09 -7.91
CA ASP A 81 -10.73 -11.36 -8.87
C ASP A 81 -10.45 -10.15 -9.78
N PHE A 82 -9.18 -9.94 -10.10
CA PHE A 82 -8.69 -8.94 -11.04
C PHE A 82 -8.21 -9.61 -12.33
N SER A 83 -8.47 -8.96 -13.47
CA SER A 83 -8.06 -9.45 -14.79
C SER A 83 -8.02 -8.35 -15.82
N LEU A 84 -6.90 -8.20 -16.52
CA LEU A 84 -6.70 -7.20 -17.58
C LEU A 84 -7.52 -7.46 -18.84
N PHE A 85 -8.18 -8.62 -18.96
CA PHE A 85 -9.09 -8.88 -20.09
C PHE A 85 -10.42 -8.13 -19.95
N LEU A 86 -10.73 -7.61 -18.77
CA LEU A 86 -11.92 -6.81 -18.52
C LEU A 86 -11.60 -5.32 -18.71
N PRO A 87 -12.27 -4.60 -19.63
CA PRO A 87 -11.98 -3.19 -19.90
C PRO A 87 -12.03 -2.32 -18.64
N ARG A 88 -13.01 -2.56 -17.77
CA ARG A 88 -13.16 -1.85 -16.49
C ARG A 88 -11.92 -2.02 -15.60
N HIS A 89 -11.34 -3.21 -15.56
CA HIS A 89 -10.13 -3.48 -14.78
C HIS A 89 -8.89 -2.81 -15.39
N GLN A 90 -8.83 -2.66 -16.71
CA GLN A 90 -7.76 -1.91 -17.38
C GLN A 90 -7.80 -0.41 -17.01
N GLU A 91 -9.00 0.18 -16.96
CA GLU A 91 -9.17 1.57 -16.49
C GLU A 91 -8.70 1.74 -15.05
N MET A 92 -9.10 0.82 -14.16
CA MET A 92 -8.67 0.81 -12.76
C MET A 92 -7.15 0.69 -12.65
N ALA A 93 -6.53 -0.23 -13.41
CA ALA A 93 -5.08 -0.39 -13.41
C ALA A 93 -4.36 0.86 -13.94
N SER A 94 -4.90 1.49 -14.97
CA SER A 94 -4.35 2.72 -15.54
C SER A 94 -4.35 3.87 -14.53
N GLU A 95 -5.44 4.05 -13.77
CA GLU A 95 -5.51 5.04 -12.67
C GLU A 95 -4.40 4.80 -11.64
N VAL A 96 -4.28 3.58 -11.13
CA VAL A 96 -3.30 3.25 -10.08
C VAL A 96 -1.87 3.41 -10.60
N ILE A 97 -1.56 2.92 -11.80
CA ILE A 97 -0.22 3.06 -12.39
C ILE A 97 0.14 4.53 -12.56
N ASN A 98 -0.78 5.36 -13.07
CA ASN A 98 -0.55 6.79 -13.22
C ASN A 98 -0.25 7.47 -11.89
N VAL A 99 -1.02 7.16 -10.84
CA VAL A 99 -0.78 7.66 -9.48
C VAL A 99 0.62 7.28 -8.99
N LEU A 100 1.02 6.01 -9.14
CA LEU A 100 2.32 5.52 -8.68
C LEU A 100 3.49 6.10 -9.47
N LEU A 101 3.33 6.31 -10.79
CA LEU A 101 4.37 6.90 -11.65
C LEU A 101 4.51 8.41 -11.47
N GLN A 102 3.45 9.12 -11.08
CA GLN A 102 3.48 10.58 -10.86
C GLN A 102 4.26 11.00 -9.60
N VAL A 103 4.56 10.08 -8.68
CA VAL A 103 5.43 10.40 -7.54
C VAL A 103 6.80 10.86 -8.06
N PRO A 104 7.33 12.03 -7.64
CA PRO A 104 8.58 12.56 -8.17
C PRO A 104 9.76 11.57 -8.08
N GLU A 105 10.65 11.63 -9.06
CA GLU A 105 11.88 10.83 -9.06
C GLU A 105 12.73 11.15 -7.82
N ASN A 106 13.47 10.16 -7.32
CA ASN A 106 14.33 10.27 -6.12
C ASN A 106 13.60 10.57 -4.80
N GLN A 107 12.26 10.65 -4.79
CA GLN A 107 11.45 10.77 -3.57
C GLN A 107 10.94 9.39 -3.12
N LEU A 108 11.87 8.52 -2.71
CA LEU A 108 11.53 7.13 -2.37
C LEU A 108 10.61 7.01 -1.14
N ASP A 109 10.71 7.92 -0.17
CA ASP A 109 9.82 7.92 0.99
C ASP A 109 8.37 8.29 0.61
N ASP A 110 8.19 9.27 -0.29
CA ASP A 110 6.87 9.61 -0.84
C ASP A 110 6.29 8.46 -1.65
N PHE A 111 7.15 7.76 -2.41
CA PHE A 111 6.74 6.60 -3.19
C PHE A 111 6.30 5.45 -2.27
N LEU A 112 7.05 5.18 -1.20
CA LEU A 112 6.69 4.17 -0.21
C LEU A 112 5.35 4.49 0.45
N SER A 113 5.15 5.72 0.93
CA SER A 113 3.89 6.14 1.55
C SER A 113 2.72 6.04 0.58
N THR A 114 2.91 6.44 -0.68
CA THR A 114 1.89 6.30 -1.73
C THR A 114 1.52 4.82 -1.94
N CYS A 115 2.52 3.94 -2.04
CA CYS A 115 2.28 2.51 -2.22
C CYS A 115 1.59 1.88 -1.00
N VAL A 116 1.95 2.27 0.22
CA VAL A 116 1.30 1.80 1.46
C VAL A 116 -0.17 2.22 1.49
N PHE A 117 -0.46 3.48 1.16
CA PHE A 117 -1.83 3.98 1.07
C PHE A 117 -2.63 3.22 0.00
N SER A 118 -2.07 3.03 -1.19
CA SER A 118 -2.71 2.27 -2.27
C SER A 118 -2.97 0.82 -1.86
N ARG A 119 -1.99 0.11 -1.27
CA ARG A 119 -2.15 -1.27 -0.80
C ARG A 119 -3.29 -1.41 0.20
N ALA A 120 -3.38 -0.49 1.17
CA ALA A 120 -4.41 -0.55 2.20
C ALA A 120 -5.83 -0.41 1.61
N ASN A 121 -5.98 0.36 0.53
CA ASN A 121 -7.29 0.78 0.01
C ASN A 121 -7.75 0.04 -1.25
N LEU A 122 -6.92 -0.81 -1.86
CA LEU A 122 -7.21 -1.44 -3.13
C LEU A 122 -7.35 -2.97 -3.02
N ASN A 123 -7.93 -3.56 -4.06
CA ASN A 123 -7.86 -4.99 -4.28
C ASN A 123 -6.39 -5.47 -4.35
N PRO A 124 -6.03 -6.57 -3.67
CA PRO A 124 -4.63 -7.00 -3.54
C PRO A 124 -4.00 -7.45 -4.86
N GLN A 125 -4.77 -8.06 -5.76
CA GLN A 125 -4.28 -8.47 -7.08
C GLN A 125 -4.04 -7.26 -7.98
N LEU A 126 -5.00 -6.32 -8.01
CA LEU A 126 -4.87 -5.04 -8.73
C LEU A 126 -3.65 -4.25 -8.23
N PHE A 127 -3.52 -4.07 -6.91
CA PHE A 127 -2.37 -3.38 -6.32
C PHE A 127 -1.06 -4.06 -6.72
N ASN A 128 -0.95 -5.37 -6.55
CA ASN A 128 0.27 -6.12 -6.85
C ASN A 128 0.70 -5.92 -8.31
N TYR A 129 -0.23 -6.08 -9.27
CA TYR A 129 0.05 -5.83 -10.68
C TYR A 129 0.55 -4.40 -10.94
N CYS A 130 -0.19 -3.39 -10.49
CA CYS A 130 0.15 -1.98 -10.75
C CYS A 130 1.47 -1.58 -10.07
N TYR A 131 1.71 -2.10 -8.87
CA TYR A 131 2.92 -1.88 -8.11
C TYR A 131 4.14 -2.50 -8.80
N SER A 132 4.04 -3.73 -9.31
CA SER A 132 5.10 -4.35 -10.12
C SER A 132 5.41 -3.54 -11.37
N VAL A 133 4.41 -3.08 -12.11
CA VAL A 133 4.61 -2.21 -13.28
C VAL A 133 5.33 -0.92 -12.87
N ALA A 134 4.86 -0.24 -11.82
CA ALA A 134 5.51 0.98 -11.34
C ALA A 134 6.99 0.76 -10.97
N LEU A 135 7.33 -0.35 -10.28
CA LEU A 135 8.72 -0.65 -9.94
C LEU A 135 9.60 -0.94 -11.16
N MET A 136 9.05 -1.48 -12.25
CA MET A 136 9.80 -1.79 -13.47
C MET A 136 10.08 -0.57 -14.35
N HIS A 137 9.29 0.49 -14.21
CA HIS A 137 9.31 1.66 -15.09
C HIS A 137 9.75 2.97 -14.42
N ARG A 138 10.08 2.94 -13.12
CA ARG A 138 10.57 4.09 -12.34
C ARG A 138 12.09 4.13 -12.22
#